data_AF-K6V3M2-F1
#
_entry.id   AF-K6V3M2-F1
#
_cell.length_a   1.000
_cell.length_b   1.000
_cell.length_c   1.000
_cell.angle_alpha   90.00
_cell.angle_beta   90.00
_cell.angle_gamma   90.00
#
_symmetry.space_group_name_H-M   'P 1'
#
loop_
_entity.id
_entity.type
_entity.pdbx_description
1 polymer ?
#
loop_
_entity_poly.entity_id
_entity_poly.type
_entity_poly.pdbx_seq_one_letter_code
_entity_poly.pdbx_strand_id
1 'polypeptide(L)'
;NKFDINCGAHIFSPTRQTCDNIDKKYLDFIKSINNPILRHIFFYFVHYYIEGHDYYYNSGPSHRNGACQYLMHWLQEKKIYSRMVGLVQ
;
A
#
# COMPACT_ATOMS: atom_id res chain seq x y z
N ASN A 1 7.76 -7.66 -17.41
CA ASN A 1 7.36 -7.96 -16.02
C ASN A 1 5.86 -7.77 -15.89
N LYS A 2 5.08 -8.85 -15.84
CA LYS A 2 3.63 -8.79 -15.57
C LYS A 2 3.40 -9.02 -14.09
N PHE A 3 2.43 -8.32 -13.50
CA PHE A 3 2.01 -8.55 -12.12
C PHE A 3 1.30 -9.91 -11.98
N ASP A 4 1.81 -10.76 -11.09
CA ASP A 4 1.19 -12.00 -10.64
C ASP A 4 0.82 -11.86 -9.16
N ILE A 5 -0.42 -12.19 -8.81
CA ILE A 5 -0.95 -12.05 -7.44
C ILE A 5 -0.16 -12.91 -6.43
N ASN A 6 0.38 -14.04 -6.87
CA ASN A 6 1.20 -14.94 -6.06
C ASN A 6 2.58 -14.32 -5.74
N CYS A 7 3.01 -13.34 -6.53
CA CYS A 7 4.24 -12.57 -6.31
C CYS A 7 4.00 -11.27 -5.54
N GLY A 8 2.76 -10.95 -5.15
CA GLY A 8 2.41 -9.71 -4.46
C GLY A 8 3.25 -9.46 -3.22
N ALA A 9 3.46 -10.47 -2.38
CA ALA A 9 4.28 -10.34 -1.16
C ALA A 9 5.78 -10.07 -1.44
N HIS A 10 6.30 -10.47 -2.61
CA HIS A 10 7.68 -10.16 -3.01
C HIS A 10 7.82 -8.75 -3.58
N ILE A 11 6.81 -8.26 -4.29
CA ILE A 11 6.78 -6.90 -4.84
C ILE A 11 6.52 -5.89 -3.72
N PHE A 12 5.64 -6.24 -2.77
CA PHE A 12 5.23 -5.41 -1.64
C PHE A 12 5.90 -5.86 -0.34
N SER A 13 7.24 -5.88 -0.33
CA SER A 13 7.99 -6.29 0.85
C SER A 13 7.81 -5.28 2.01
N PRO A 14 7.44 -5.73 3.22
CA PRO A 14 7.26 -4.85 4.38
C PRO A 14 8.57 -4.24 4.92
N THR A 15 9.73 -4.71 4.43
CA THR A 15 11.06 -4.31 4.91
C THR A 15 11.71 -3.16 4.14
N ARG A 16 11.13 -2.70 3.01
CA ARG A 16 11.65 -1.52 2.30
C ARG A 16 11.23 -0.25 3.03
N GLN A 17 12.18 0.35 3.75
CA GLN A 17 11.99 1.54 4.58
C GLN A 17 12.32 2.86 3.86
N THR A 18 12.81 2.82 2.63
CA THR A 18 13.32 4.03 1.98
C THR A 18 12.20 4.82 1.30
N CYS A 19 12.14 6.12 1.60
CA CYS A 19 11.13 7.07 1.12
C CYS A 19 11.46 7.64 -0.26
N ASP A 20 12.50 7.10 -0.91
CA ASP A 20 13.27 7.79 -1.96
C ASP A 20 12.45 8.10 -3.22
N ASN A 21 11.30 7.43 -3.39
CA ASN A 21 10.43 7.55 -4.57
C ASN A 21 9.02 8.10 -4.27
N ILE A 22 8.74 8.58 -3.04
CA ILE A 22 7.41 9.12 -2.72
C ILE A 22 7.36 10.62 -3.02
N ASP A 23 6.54 10.99 -4.01
CA ASP A 23 6.26 12.39 -4.36
C ASP A 23 5.81 13.18 -3.11
N LYS A 24 6.35 14.40 -2.96
CA LYS A 24 6.14 15.29 -1.82
C LYS A 24 4.65 15.48 -1.50
N LYS A 25 3.79 15.53 -2.52
CA LYS A 25 2.33 15.67 -2.33
C LYS A 25 1.74 14.54 -1.48
N TYR A 26 2.22 13.31 -1.64
CA TYR A 26 1.75 12.17 -0.86
C TYR A 26 2.31 12.21 0.55
N LEU A 27 3.58 12.61 0.71
CA LEU A 27 4.20 12.78 2.03
C LEU A 27 3.48 13.87 2.85
N ASP A 28 3.14 14.99 2.23
CA ASP A 28 2.43 16.08 2.90
C ASP A 28 1.01 15.65 3.29
N PHE A 29 0.31 14.90 2.43
CA PHE A 29 -0.97 14.28 2.78
C PHE A 29 -0.83 13.30 3.97
N ILE A 30 0.13 12.38 3.93
CA ILE A 30 0.38 11.40 5.01
C ILE A 30 0.67 12.12 6.33
N LYS A 31 1.49 13.18 6.31
CA LYS A 31 1.82 14.00 7.49
C LYS A 31 0.60 14.70 8.09
N SER A 32 -0.39 15.06 7.26
CA SER A 32 -1.63 15.70 7.72
C SER A 32 -2.58 14.74 8.46
N ILE A 33 -2.35 13.43 8.40
CA ILE A 33 -3.16 12.43 9.12
C ILE A 33 -2.77 12.42 10.62
N ASN A 34 -3.70 12.88 11.46
CA ASN A 34 -3.50 12.98 12.91
C ASN A 34 -3.40 11.61 13.60
N ASN A 35 -4.18 10.62 13.17
CA ASN A 35 -4.16 9.30 13.79
C ASN A 35 -2.87 8.56 13.39
N PRO A 36 -1.99 8.21 14.35
CA PRO A 36 -0.68 7.63 14.04
C PRO A 36 -0.78 6.25 13.37
N ILE A 37 -1.81 5.47 13.68
CA ILE A 37 -2.03 4.16 13.06
C ILE A 37 -2.47 4.34 11.61
N LEU A 38 -3.44 5.23 11.35
CA LEU A 38 -3.87 5.52 9.98
C LEU A 38 -2.74 6.11 9.15
N ARG A 39 -1.95 7.02 9.73
CA ARG A 39 -0.76 7.59 9.08
C ARG A 39 0.22 6.50 8.65
N HIS A 40 0.47 5.53 9.52
CA HIS A 40 1.34 4.38 9.22
C HIS A 40 0.76 3.49 8.12
N ILE A 41 -0.54 3.19 8.16
CA ILE A 41 -1.22 2.40 7.12
C ILE A 41 -1.13 3.10 5.75
N PHE A 42 -1.44 4.40 5.69
CA PHE A 42 -1.39 5.17 4.45
C PHE A 42 0.02 5.30 3.89
N PHE A 43 1.03 5.38 4.75
CA PHE A 43 2.43 5.37 4.32
C PHE A 43 2.76 4.10 3.50
N TYR A 44 2.50 2.93 4.05
CA TYR A 44 2.73 1.66 3.35
C TYR A 44 1.84 1.50 2.11
N PHE A 45 0.58 1.96 2.18
CA PHE A 45 -0.33 1.90 1.04
C PHE A 45 0.19 2.72 -0.16
N VAL A 46 0.63 3.96 0.08
CA VAL A 46 1.21 4.82 -0.96
C VAL A 46 2.50 4.22 -1.50
N HIS A 47 3.36 3.71 -0.61
CA HIS A 47 4.61 3.07 -1.00
C HIS A 47 4.36 1.88 -1.93
N TYR A 48 3.43 0.99 -1.58
CA TYR A 48 3.05 -0.13 -2.43
C TYR A 48 2.39 0.29 -3.75
N TYR A 49 1.56 1.33 -3.73
CA TYR A 49 1.00 1.86 -4.97
C TYR A 49 2.10 2.28 -5.96
N ILE A 50 3.11 3.00 -5.48
CA ILE A 50 4.24 3.51 -6.29
C ILE A 50 5.14 2.37 -6.75
N GLU A 51 5.60 1.50 -5.86
CA GLU A 51 6.47 0.36 -6.22
C GLU A 51 5.77 -0.63 -7.15
N GLY A 52 4.46 -0.83 -6.97
CA GLY A 52 3.65 -1.70 -7.81
C GLY A 52 3.32 -1.09 -9.16
N HIS A 53 3.36 0.25 -9.28
CA HIS A 53 2.89 0.98 -10.46
C HIS A 53 3.51 0.46 -11.74
N ASP A 54 4.83 0.26 -11.75
CA ASP A 54 5.54 -0.21 -12.94
C ASP A 54 5.15 -1.62 -13.38
N TYR A 55 4.61 -2.44 -12.47
CA TYR A 55 4.18 -3.81 -12.75
C TYR A 55 2.77 -3.88 -13.36
N TYR A 56 1.88 -2.95 -13.00
CA TYR A 56 0.50 -2.97 -13.51
C TYR A 56 0.18 -1.85 -14.52
N TYR A 57 0.89 -0.73 -14.52
CA TYR A 57 0.62 0.42 -15.39
C TYR A 57 0.65 0.04 -16.87
N ASN A 58 1.64 -0.73 -17.31
CA ASN A 58 1.72 -1.21 -18.70
C ASN A 58 1.04 -2.56 -18.94
N SER A 59 0.42 -3.15 -17.92
CA SER A 59 -0.22 -4.45 -18.02
C SER A 59 -1.67 -4.34 -18.51
N GLY A 60 -2.19 -5.44 -19.07
CA GLY A 60 -3.58 -5.53 -19.53
C GLY A 60 -4.60 -5.36 -18.39
N PRO A 61 -5.88 -5.12 -18.71
CA PRO A 61 -6.92 -4.80 -17.72
C PRO A 61 -7.04 -5.80 -16.57
N SER A 62 -6.87 -7.10 -16.83
CA SER A 62 -6.93 -8.16 -15.82
C SER A 62 -5.85 -8.02 -14.73
N HIS A 63 -4.61 -7.69 -15.11
CA HIS A 63 -3.50 -7.52 -14.17
C HIS A 63 -3.64 -6.22 -13.37
N ARG A 64 -4.12 -5.14 -14.00
CA ARG A 64 -4.46 -3.89 -13.30
C ARG A 64 -5.54 -4.13 -12.24
N ASN A 65 -6.60 -4.84 -12.60
CA ASN A 65 -7.67 -5.20 -11.67
C ASN A 65 -7.14 -6.07 -10.52
N GLY A 66 -6.28 -7.05 -10.81
CA GLY A 66 -5.65 -7.88 -9.79
C GLY A 66 -4.79 -7.09 -8.80
N ALA A 67 -3.99 -6.12 -9.28
CA ALA A 67 -3.20 -5.25 -8.41
C ALA A 67 -4.09 -4.34 -7.54
N CYS A 68 -5.15 -3.76 -8.11
CA CYS A 68 -6.14 -2.99 -7.35
C CYS A 68 -6.83 -3.85 -6.27
N GLN A 69 -7.26 -5.06 -6.61
CA GLN A 69 -7.89 -5.98 -5.66
C GLN A 69 -6.94 -6.34 -4.52
N TYR A 70 -5.67 -6.62 -4.81
CA TYR A 70 -4.66 -6.90 -3.80
C TYR A 70 -4.48 -5.72 -2.84
N LEU A 71 -4.30 -4.50 -3.35
CA LEU A 71 -4.15 -3.30 -2.52
C LEU A 71 -5.39 -3.02 -1.66
N MET A 72 -6.59 -3.24 -2.20
CA MET A 72 -7.85 -3.11 -1.44
C MET A 72 -7.93 -4.14 -0.31
N HIS A 73 -7.60 -5.41 -0.57
CA HIS A 73 -7.59 -6.45 0.46
C HIS A 73 -6.57 -6.15 1.56
N TRP A 74 -5.34 -5.79 1.19
CA TRP A 74 -4.32 -5.42 2.16
C TRP A 74 -4.77 -4.25 3.05
N LEU A 75 -5.39 -3.22 2.48
CA LEU A 75 -5.90 -2.08 3.24
C LEU A 75 -7.03 -2.48 4.22
N GLN A 76 -7.93 -3.37 3.79
CA GLN A 76 -9.00 -3.90 4.64
C GLN A 76 -8.44 -4.67 5.84
N GLU A 77 -7.45 -5.54 5.63
CA GLU A 77 -6.78 -6.28 6.70
C GLU A 77 -6.13 -5.35 7.72
N LYS A 78 -5.42 -4.30 7.27
CA LYS A 78 -4.78 -3.34 8.18
C LYS A 78 -5.78 -2.45 8.92
N LYS A 79 -6.89 -2.07 8.28
CA LYS A 79 -7.98 -1.32 8.92
C LYS A 79 -8.65 -2.15 10.02
N ILE A 80 -8.91 -3.43 9.76
CA ILE A 80 -9.46 -4.35 10.77
C ILE A 80 -8.49 -4.50 11.94
N TYR A 81 -7.19 -4.70 11.66
CA TYR A 81 -6.14 -4.74 12.68
C TYR A 81 -6.12 -3.47 13.54
N SER A 82 -6.13 -2.28 12.92
CA SER A 82 -6.18 -1.00 13.64
C SER A 82 -7.40 -0.88 14.55
N ARG A 83 -8.56 -1.39 14.12
CA ARG A 83 -9.79 -1.36 14.91
C ARG A 83 -9.72 -2.31 16.10
N MET A 84 -9.15 -3.49 15.93
CA MET A 84 -8.95 -4.44 17.03
C MET A 84 -7.96 -3.91 18.07
N VAL A 85 -6.85 -3.31 17.64
CA VAL A 85 -5.86 -2.71 18.55
C VAL A 85 -6.44 -1.51 19.32
N GLY A 86 -7.23 -0.66 18.66
CA GLY A 86 -7.87 0.48 19.31
C GLY A 86 -9.03 0.15 20.26
N LEU A 87 -9.50 -1.10 20.29
CA LEU A 87 -10.50 -1.60 21.26
C LEU A 87 -9.84 -2.26 22.49
N VAL A 88 -8.51 -2.39 22.50
CA VAL A 88 -7.72 -3.01 23.58
C VAL A 88 -6.98 -1.94 24.42
N GLN A 89 -7.20 -0.66 24.15
CA GLN A 89 -6.73 0.49 24.95
C GLN A 89 -7.88 1.12 25.72
#